data_AF-A0A840N1S8-F1
#
_entry.id   AF-A0A840N1S8-F1
#
_cell.length_a   1.000
_cell.length_b   1.000
_cell.length_c   1.000
_cell.angle_alpha   90.00
_cell.angle_beta   90.00
_cell.angle_gamma   90.00
#
_symmetry.space_group_name_H-M   'P 1'
#
loop_
_entity.id
_entity.type
_entity.pdbx_description
1 polymer ?
#
loop_
_entity_poly.entity_id
_entity_poly.type
_entity_poly.pdbx_seq_one_letter_code
_entity_poly.pdbx_strand_id
1 'polypeptide(L)'
;MKVNIFSMGLMAGLTAVLASTTTLASVISTGTTAASFVVYQAPASGDVIVITQSDTRNQATVTQNADSSAITIVQNGSGNTFQVIQAGMQNASGMKQAGNGNGARLGQNGTALSATVMQDGGGNSLRADQSGFNQLLIASQTGLGNTLLVNQSGNSNQINASQNGNNQSAWLAQSSSNNLIIASQVGSTNQLSVNQVSNNNVAFVSQNGRGNVAHIRQ
;
A
#
# COMPACT_ATOMS: atom_id res chain seq x y z
N MET A 1 -20.17 -29.69 7.74
CA MET A 1 -20.87 -28.52 7.16
C MET A 1 -20.50 -28.47 5.68
N LYS A 2 -21.45 -28.57 4.75
CA LYS A 2 -21.18 -28.53 3.31
C LYS A 2 -20.78 -27.10 2.92
N VAL A 3 -19.61 -26.92 2.33
CA VAL A 3 -19.20 -25.63 1.74
C VAL A 3 -19.54 -25.69 0.26
N ASN A 4 -20.45 -24.82 -0.18
CA ASN A 4 -20.79 -24.64 -1.59
C ASN A 4 -19.72 -23.80 -2.26
N ILE A 5 -19.01 -24.39 -3.22
CA ILE A 5 -18.08 -23.69 -4.11
C ILE A 5 -18.91 -23.15 -5.28
N PHE A 6 -19.07 -21.83 -5.37
CA PHE A 6 -19.59 -21.21 -6.59
C PHE A 6 -18.45 -21.17 -7.62
N SER A 7 -18.35 -22.22 -8.45
CA SER A 7 -17.59 -22.15 -9.69
C SER A 7 -18.49 -21.56 -10.77
N MET A 8 -18.21 -20.35 -11.23
CA MET A 8 -18.72 -19.87 -12.51
C MET A 8 -17.55 -19.66 -13.47
N GLY A 9 -17.55 -20.46 -14.54
CA GLY A 9 -16.84 -20.17 -15.78
C GLY A 9 -15.37 -20.62 -15.83
N LEU A 10 -15.14 -21.69 -16.57
CA LEU A 10 -13.83 -22.15 -17.00
C LEU A 10 -13.11 -21.04 -17.82
N MET A 11 -12.06 -20.40 -17.27
CA MET A 11 -11.04 -19.70 -18.06
C MET A 11 -9.65 -20.25 -17.74
N ALA A 12 -8.92 -20.58 -18.80
CA ALA A 12 -7.60 -21.18 -18.74
C ALA A 12 -6.57 -20.27 -18.03
N GLY A 13 -5.80 -20.83 -17.10
CA GLY A 13 -4.62 -20.19 -16.50
C GLY A 13 -4.73 -19.76 -15.03
N LEU A 14 -5.77 -20.17 -14.30
CA LEU A 14 -5.91 -19.89 -12.87
C LEU A 14 -5.05 -20.84 -12.01
N THR A 15 -3.86 -20.41 -11.55
CA THR A 15 -3.18 -21.06 -10.41
C THR A 15 -3.50 -20.30 -9.13
N ALA A 16 -4.65 -20.62 -8.54
CA ALA A 16 -5.01 -20.21 -7.19
C ALA A 16 -4.49 -21.27 -6.20
N VAL A 17 -3.50 -20.96 -5.38
CA VAL A 17 -3.14 -21.79 -4.23
C VAL A 17 -3.79 -21.19 -2.99
N LEU A 18 -4.97 -21.68 -2.62
CA LEU A 18 -5.58 -21.39 -1.34
C LEU A 18 -5.15 -22.47 -0.34
N ALA A 19 -4.35 -22.08 0.66
CA ALA A 19 -4.11 -22.90 1.85
C ALA A 19 -4.80 -22.21 3.03
N SER A 20 -6.08 -22.53 3.28
CA SER A 20 -6.81 -22.05 4.47
C SER A 20 -7.59 -23.20 5.07
N THR A 21 -7.53 -23.34 6.40
CA THR A 21 -8.37 -24.28 7.16
C THR A 21 -9.44 -23.60 8.01
N THR A 22 -9.52 -22.26 8.10
CA THR A 22 -10.52 -21.59 8.98
C THR A 22 -10.97 -20.16 8.62
N THR A 23 -10.57 -19.54 7.50
CA THR A 23 -10.90 -18.11 7.23
C THR A 23 -11.51 -17.84 5.85
N LEU A 24 -12.43 -16.86 5.80
CA LEU A 24 -13.07 -16.37 4.57
C LEU A 24 -12.10 -15.48 3.76
N ALA A 25 -11.22 -16.09 2.98
CA ALA A 25 -10.51 -15.39 1.92
C ALA A 25 -11.42 -15.27 0.69
N SER A 26 -11.94 -14.09 0.37
CA SER A 26 -12.71 -13.83 -0.85
C SER A 26 -11.81 -13.20 -1.93
N VAL A 27 -11.25 -14.05 -2.80
CA VAL A 27 -10.50 -13.59 -3.97
C VAL A 27 -11.46 -13.45 -5.16
N ILE A 28 -11.62 -12.24 -5.71
CA ILE A 28 -12.48 -11.98 -6.87
C ILE A 28 -11.62 -11.42 -8.01
N SER A 29 -11.20 -12.29 -8.94
CA SER A 29 -10.52 -11.87 -10.18
C SER A 29 -11.52 -11.81 -11.33
N THR A 30 -11.58 -10.69 -12.05
CA THR A 30 -12.45 -10.50 -13.23
C THR A 30 -11.64 -10.30 -14.52
N GLY A 31 -10.31 -10.42 -14.47
CA GLY A 31 -9.40 -10.18 -15.59
C GLY A 31 -9.15 -11.39 -16.51
N THR A 32 -8.91 -11.12 -17.80
CA THR A 32 -8.54 -12.14 -18.80
C THR A 32 -7.01 -12.29 -18.87
N THR A 33 -6.51 -13.51 -18.73
CA THR A 33 -5.11 -13.97 -18.93
C THR A 33 -3.97 -13.34 -18.07
N ALA A 34 -3.24 -14.23 -17.39
CA ALA A 34 -1.93 -14.02 -16.72
C ALA A 34 -1.88 -13.10 -15.49
N ALA A 35 -2.98 -12.97 -14.73
CA ALA A 35 -2.89 -12.46 -13.36
C ALA A 35 -2.38 -13.56 -12.42
N SER A 36 -1.33 -13.28 -11.65
CA SER A 36 -0.81 -14.18 -10.61
C SER A 36 -1.08 -13.58 -9.25
N PHE A 37 -1.74 -14.34 -8.38
CA PHE A 37 -1.92 -13.96 -6.99
C PHE A 37 -1.41 -15.07 -6.07
N VAL A 38 -0.76 -14.67 -4.99
CA VAL A 38 -0.34 -15.58 -3.92
C VAL A 38 -0.78 -14.96 -2.59
N VAL A 39 -1.64 -15.69 -1.88
CA VAL A 39 -2.12 -15.31 -0.55
C VAL A 39 -1.65 -16.36 0.44
N TYR A 40 -0.85 -15.92 1.42
CA TYR A 40 -0.50 -16.71 2.60
C TYR A 40 -1.19 -16.10 3.80
N GLN A 41 -2.08 -16.87 4.44
CA GLN A 41 -2.80 -16.46 5.64
C GLN A 41 -2.56 -17.47 6.75
N ALA A 42 -2.10 -17.01 7.91
CA ALA A 42 -2.05 -17.82 9.13
C ALA A 42 -3.46 -17.96 9.74
N PRO A 43 -3.78 -19.01 10.51
CA PRO A 43 -5.08 -19.14 11.15
C PRO A 43 -5.30 -17.99 12.14
N ALA A 44 -6.17 -17.06 11.76
CA ALA A 44 -6.47 -15.84 12.48
C ALA A 44 -7.98 -15.58 12.45
N SER A 45 -8.55 -15.03 13.53
CA SER A 45 -9.99 -14.78 13.62
C SER A 45 -10.36 -13.43 13.01
N GLY A 46 -11.27 -13.42 12.02
CA GLY A 46 -11.92 -12.20 11.52
C GLY A 46 -11.19 -11.43 10.43
N ASP A 47 -10.17 -12.01 9.80
CA ASP A 47 -9.44 -11.39 8.70
C ASP A 47 -10.25 -11.34 7.39
N VAL A 48 -10.04 -10.27 6.63
CA VAL A 48 -10.65 -10.07 5.31
C VAL A 48 -9.57 -9.67 4.31
N ILE A 49 -9.41 -10.48 3.26
CA ILE A 49 -8.57 -10.15 2.11
C ILE A 49 -9.47 -10.07 0.88
N VAL A 50 -9.55 -8.88 0.28
CA VAL A 50 -10.25 -8.64 -0.98
C VAL A 50 -9.26 -8.13 -2.01
N ILE A 51 -9.11 -8.88 -3.10
CA ILE A 51 -8.28 -8.49 -4.24
C ILE A 51 -9.18 -8.45 -5.46
N THR A 52 -9.25 -7.30 -6.12
CA THR A 52 -9.92 -7.10 -7.41
C THR A 52 -8.90 -6.66 -8.44
N GLN A 53 -8.73 -7.46 -9.50
CA GLN A 53 -7.85 -7.16 -10.61
C GLN A 53 -8.65 -7.18 -11.91
N SER A 54 -8.55 -6.09 -12.67
CA SER A 54 -8.98 -6.04 -14.07
C SER A 54 -7.72 -5.89 -14.94
N ASP A 55 -7.70 -6.56 -16.09
CA ASP A 55 -6.61 -6.57 -17.10
C ASP A 55 -5.37 -7.47 -16.85
N THR A 56 -4.43 -7.45 -17.80
CA THR A 56 -3.36 -8.45 -17.98
C THR A 56 -2.09 -8.17 -17.16
N ARG A 57 -1.46 -9.23 -16.64
CA ARG A 57 -0.13 -9.23 -15.95
C ARG A 57 -0.03 -8.47 -14.62
N ASN A 58 -1.15 -8.22 -13.94
CA ASN A 58 -1.08 -7.71 -12.57
C ASN A 58 -0.61 -8.82 -11.60
N GLN A 59 0.27 -8.47 -10.67
CA GLN A 59 0.76 -9.38 -9.64
C GLN A 59 0.43 -8.81 -8.26
N ALA A 60 -0.21 -9.62 -7.43
CA ALA A 60 -0.49 -9.28 -6.04
C ALA A 60 0.00 -10.41 -5.12
N THR A 61 0.91 -10.08 -4.20
CA THR A 61 1.35 -10.99 -3.14
C THR A 61 0.90 -10.45 -1.81
N VAL A 62 0.17 -11.25 -1.06
CA VAL A 62 -0.30 -10.90 0.28
C VAL A 62 0.18 -11.95 1.26
N THR A 63 0.88 -11.52 2.30
CA THR A 63 1.20 -12.33 3.47
C THR A 63 0.57 -11.68 4.68
N GLN A 64 -0.45 -12.33 5.24
CA GLN A 64 -1.16 -11.88 6.42
C GLN A 64 -0.90 -12.87 7.56
N ASN A 65 -0.16 -12.40 8.57
CA ASN A 65 0.06 -13.08 9.84
C ASN A 65 -0.44 -12.16 10.97
N ALA A 66 -1.71 -11.77 10.87
CA ALA A 66 -2.33 -10.80 11.76
C ALA A 66 -3.74 -11.23 12.13
N ASP A 67 -4.24 -10.82 13.30
CA ASP A 67 -5.62 -11.07 13.71
C ASP A 67 -6.52 -9.86 13.41
N SER A 68 -7.76 -10.12 12.96
CA SER A 68 -8.79 -9.12 12.66
C SER A 68 -8.30 -7.99 11.73
N SER A 69 -7.51 -8.36 10.72
CA SER A 69 -6.87 -7.41 9.81
C SER A 69 -7.53 -7.44 8.43
N ALA A 70 -7.60 -6.27 7.80
CA ALA A 70 -8.24 -6.08 6.49
C ALA A 70 -7.23 -5.67 5.43
N ILE A 71 -7.29 -6.31 4.27
CA ILE A 71 -6.50 -5.97 3.08
C ILE A 71 -7.47 -5.82 1.91
N THR A 72 -7.53 -4.63 1.32
CA THR A 72 -8.29 -4.37 0.09
C THR A 72 -7.34 -3.88 -0.99
N ILE A 73 -7.30 -4.58 -2.13
CA ILE A 73 -6.44 -4.25 -3.26
C ILE A 73 -7.28 -4.17 -4.53
N VAL A 74 -7.17 -3.05 -5.23
CA VAL A 74 -7.81 -2.83 -6.54
C VAL A 74 -6.72 -2.46 -7.54
N GLN A 75 -6.51 -3.30 -8.56
CA GLN A 75 -5.56 -3.03 -9.65
C GLN A 75 -6.32 -2.97 -10.98
N ASN A 76 -6.24 -1.81 -11.65
CA ASN A 76 -6.83 -1.56 -12.96
C ASN A 76 -5.72 -1.16 -13.93
N GLY A 77 -5.61 -1.81 -15.08
CA GLY A 77 -4.53 -1.61 -16.05
C GLY A 77 -3.48 -2.73 -16.04
N SER A 78 -2.34 -2.54 -16.71
CA SER A 78 -1.42 -3.66 -17.01
C SER A 78 -0.09 -3.60 -16.24
N GLY A 79 0.39 -4.77 -15.81
CA GLY A 79 1.73 -4.93 -15.26
C GLY A 79 1.94 -4.27 -13.89
N ASN A 80 0.87 -3.99 -13.15
CA ASN A 80 0.98 -3.44 -11.81
C ASN A 80 1.42 -4.54 -10.84
N THR A 81 2.37 -4.21 -9.96
CA THR A 81 2.88 -5.11 -8.93
C THR A 81 2.52 -4.59 -7.56
N PHE A 82 2.11 -5.51 -6.71
CA PHE A 82 1.71 -5.21 -5.35
C PHE A 82 2.21 -6.27 -4.37
N GLN A 83 2.72 -5.82 -3.23
CA GLN A 83 3.04 -6.68 -2.10
C GLN A 83 2.57 -6.06 -0.77
N VAL A 84 1.79 -6.82 -0.01
CA VAL A 84 1.52 -6.51 1.41
C VAL A 84 2.03 -7.61 2.31
N ILE A 85 2.73 -7.20 3.36
CA ILE A 85 3.12 -8.05 4.49
C ILE A 85 2.55 -7.40 5.75
N GLN A 86 1.54 -8.03 6.34
CA GLN A 86 0.88 -7.59 7.57
C GLN A 86 1.17 -8.60 8.69
N ALA A 87 1.62 -8.10 9.85
CA ALA A 87 1.80 -8.86 11.07
C ALA A 87 1.26 -8.08 12.29
N GLY A 88 0.63 -8.77 13.25
CA GLY A 88 0.11 -8.18 14.49
C GLY A 88 -1.41 -8.22 14.62
N MET A 89 -2.07 -7.14 15.07
CA MET A 89 -3.52 -7.15 15.32
C MET A 89 -4.20 -5.89 14.78
N GLN A 90 -5.41 -6.02 14.23
CA GLN A 90 -6.27 -4.90 13.79
C GLN A 90 -5.60 -3.98 12.75
N ASN A 91 -4.78 -4.53 11.86
CA ASN A 91 -4.14 -3.74 10.82
C ASN A 91 -5.05 -3.64 9.59
N ALA A 92 -5.16 -2.44 9.02
CA ALA A 92 -5.92 -2.18 7.82
C ALA A 92 -4.99 -1.68 6.71
N SER A 93 -5.09 -2.28 5.52
CA SER A 93 -4.45 -1.77 4.32
C SER A 93 -5.44 -1.71 3.16
N GLY A 94 -5.46 -0.56 2.50
CA GLY A 94 -6.23 -0.31 1.30
C GLY A 94 -5.30 0.18 0.19
N MET A 95 -5.36 -0.43 -0.98
CA MET A 95 -4.58 0.05 -2.12
C MET A 95 -5.36 0.04 -3.42
N LYS A 96 -5.19 1.11 -4.20
CA LYS A 96 -5.72 1.26 -5.55
C LYS A 96 -4.61 1.67 -6.51
N GLN A 97 -4.34 0.83 -7.52
CA GLN A 97 -3.44 1.15 -8.62
C GLN A 97 -4.23 1.25 -9.92
N ALA A 98 -4.10 2.37 -10.63
CA ALA A 98 -4.68 2.60 -11.95
C ALA A 98 -3.59 2.94 -12.96
N GLY A 99 -3.60 2.31 -14.13
CA GLY A 99 -2.64 2.53 -15.20
C GLY A 99 -1.62 1.41 -15.33
N ASN A 100 -0.40 1.73 -15.79
CA ASN A 100 0.56 0.71 -16.25
C ASN A 100 1.86 0.70 -15.45
N GLY A 101 2.29 -0.48 -15.02
CA GLY A 101 3.61 -0.69 -14.42
C GLY A 101 3.82 -0.01 -13.07
N ASN A 102 2.75 0.28 -12.32
CA ASN A 102 2.90 0.82 -10.97
C ASN A 102 3.34 -0.28 -10.00
N GLY A 103 4.22 0.06 -9.07
CA GLY A 103 4.75 -0.85 -8.05
C GLY A 103 4.46 -0.31 -6.67
N ALA A 104 3.93 -1.15 -5.78
CA ALA A 104 3.73 -0.77 -4.40
C ALA A 104 4.03 -1.91 -3.43
N ARG A 105 4.76 -1.59 -2.37
CA ARG A 105 5.06 -2.49 -1.26
C ARG A 105 4.68 -1.84 0.06
N LEU A 106 3.90 -2.55 0.87
CA LEU A 106 3.49 -2.12 2.19
C LEU A 106 3.81 -3.20 3.24
N GLY A 107 4.62 -2.84 4.23
CA GLY A 107 4.87 -3.63 5.42
C GLY A 107 4.20 -3.00 6.64
N GLN A 108 3.39 -3.75 7.38
CA GLN A 108 2.79 -3.32 8.64
C GLN A 108 3.11 -4.35 9.72
N ASN A 109 3.83 -3.94 10.76
CA ASN A 109 4.18 -4.77 11.90
C ASN A 109 3.80 -4.07 13.21
N GLY A 110 2.68 -4.47 13.81
CA GLY A 110 2.19 -3.84 15.02
C GLY A 110 0.68 -3.94 15.19
N THR A 111 0.11 -3.01 15.94
CA THR A 111 -1.31 -3.00 16.28
C THR A 111 -1.98 -1.72 15.80
N ALA A 112 -3.16 -1.83 15.21
CA ALA A 112 -3.95 -0.70 14.72
C ALA A 112 -3.21 0.17 13.68
N LEU A 113 -2.45 -0.45 12.79
CA LEU A 113 -1.77 0.24 11.70
C LEU A 113 -2.71 0.38 10.51
N SER A 114 -2.83 1.59 9.96
CA SER A 114 -3.65 1.88 8.78
C SER A 114 -2.82 2.50 7.67
N ALA A 115 -2.94 1.96 6.47
CA ALA A 115 -2.31 2.51 5.27
C ALA A 115 -3.28 2.50 4.09
N THR A 116 -3.48 3.68 3.49
CA THR A 116 -4.18 3.84 2.21
C THR A 116 -3.22 4.37 1.16
N VAL A 117 -3.11 3.65 0.04
CA VAL A 117 -2.24 4.03 -1.06
C VAL A 117 -3.03 4.10 -2.37
N MET A 118 -2.83 5.19 -3.10
CA MET A 118 -3.40 5.39 -4.44
C MET A 118 -2.29 5.73 -5.44
N GLN A 119 -2.17 4.95 -6.50
CA GLN A 119 -1.29 5.26 -7.63
C GLN A 119 -2.11 5.36 -8.90
N ASP A 120 -2.01 6.48 -9.60
CA ASP A 120 -2.70 6.75 -10.86
C ASP A 120 -1.69 7.22 -11.92
N GLY A 121 -1.56 6.47 -13.01
CA GLY A 121 -0.61 6.76 -14.08
C GLY A 121 0.36 5.61 -14.34
N GLY A 122 1.63 5.94 -14.58
CA GLY A 122 2.59 4.99 -15.15
C GLY A 122 3.92 4.94 -14.40
N GLY A 123 4.36 3.75 -14.03
CA GLY A 123 5.69 3.54 -13.43
C GLY A 123 5.88 4.21 -12.07
N ASN A 124 4.81 4.49 -11.32
CA ASN A 124 4.93 5.02 -9.96
C ASN A 124 5.40 3.92 -9.02
N SER A 125 6.29 4.26 -8.09
CA SER A 125 6.82 3.35 -7.08
C SER A 125 6.53 3.88 -5.68
N LEU A 126 5.92 3.05 -4.84
CA LEU A 126 5.72 3.34 -3.44
C LEU A 126 6.26 2.21 -2.57
N ARG A 127 7.01 2.57 -1.54
CA ARG A 127 7.35 1.68 -0.44
C ARG A 127 6.98 2.32 0.88
N ALA A 128 6.23 1.61 1.70
CA ALA A 128 5.87 2.03 3.03
C ALA A 128 6.12 0.92 4.05
N ASP A 129 6.79 1.25 5.14
CA ASP A 129 6.99 0.38 6.28
C ASP A 129 6.44 1.09 7.54
N GLN A 130 5.40 0.50 8.17
CA GLN A 130 4.82 0.97 9.43
C GLN A 130 5.12 -0.03 10.55
N SER A 131 5.61 0.47 11.68
CA SER A 131 5.79 -0.33 12.90
C SER A 131 5.32 0.40 14.15
N GLY A 132 4.81 -0.35 15.13
CA GLY A 132 4.37 0.17 16.44
C GLY A 132 2.86 0.15 16.63
N PHE A 133 2.29 1.24 17.14
CA PHE A 133 0.87 1.32 17.53
C PHE A 133 0.17 2.53 16.92
N ASN A 134 -1.03 2.33 16.37
CA ASN A 134 -1.93 3.40 15.92
C ASN A 134 -1.30 4.37 14.90
N GLN A 135 -0.66 3.83 13.86
CA GLN A 135 -0.04 4.65 12.81
C GLN A 135 -0.99 4.83 11.63
N LEU A 136 -1.00 6.02 11.03
CA LEU A 136 -1.78 6.30 9.82
C LEU A 136 -0.88 6.76 8.66
N LEU A 137 -0.99 6.09 7.52
CA LEU A 137 -0.41 6.48 6.26
C LEU A 137 -1.49 6.71 5.21
N ILE A 138 -1.49 7.88 4.60
CA ILE A 138 -2.24 8.18 3.39
C ILE A 138 -1.23 8.63 2.34
N ALA A 139 -1.15 7.92 1.23
CA ALA A 139 -0.23 8.23 0.15
C ALA A 139 -0.93 8.23 -1.21
N SER A 140 -0.63 9.23 -2.04
CA SER A 140 -1.12 9.34 -3.41
C SER A 140 0.01 9.71 -4.37
N GLN A 141 0.07 9.02 -5.51
CA GLN A 141 0.98 9.35 -6.62
C GLN A 141 0.16 9.42 -7.90
N THR A 142 0.16 10.58 -8.55
CA THR A 142 -0.50 10.80 -9.83
C THR A 142 0.53 11.28 -10.86
N GLY A 143 0.58 10.63 -12.02
CA GLY A 143 1.51 10.96 -13.11
C GLY A 143 2.51 9.84 -13.40
N LEU A 144 3.72 10.21 -13.84
CA LEU A 144 4.73 9.24 -14.31
C LEU A 144 5.98 9.21 -13.45
N GLY A 145 6.42 8.01 -13.07
CA GLY A 145 7.74 7.79 -12.47
C GLY A 145 7.93 8.41 -11.09
N ASN A 146 6.87 8.67 -10.34
CA ASN A 146 7.02 9.20 -8.98
C ASN A 146 7.48 8.10 -8.02
N THR A 147 8.33 8.46 -7.05
CA THR A 147 8.85 7.58 -6.02
C THR A 147 8.53 8.14 -4.63
N LEU A 148 7.89 7.34 -3.80
CA LEU A 148 7.58 7.67 -2.41
C LEU A 148 8.08 6.56 -1.50
N LEU A 149 9.00 6.91 -0.60
CA LEU A 149 9.48 6.05 0.47
C LEU A 149 8.99 6.59 1.81
N VAL A 150 8.33 5.73 2.58
CA VAL A 150 7.78 6.06 3.89
C VAL A 150 8.27 5.07 4.95
N ASN A 151 8.74 5.60 6.07
CA ASN A 151 9.03 4.83 7.28
C ASN A 151 8.35 5.49 8.49
N GLN A 152 7.38 4.80 9.08
CA GLN A 152 6.73 5.23 10.33
C GLN A 152 6.98 4.22 11.42
N SER A 153 7.57 4.66 12.53
CA SER A 153 7.80 3.84 13.72
C SER A 153 7.29 4.56 14.97
N GLY A 154 6.88 3.83 16.01
CA GLY A 154 6.45 4.43 17.28
C GLY A 154 4.93 4.44 17.49
N ASN A 155 4.37 5.55 17.98
CA ASN A 155 2.98 5.61 18.44
C ASN A 155 2.23 6.84 17.89
N SER A 156 1.06 6.65 17.29
CA SER A 156 0.18 7.77 16.86
C SER A 156 0.83 8.75 15.88
N ASN A 157 1.68 8.27 14.99
CA ASN A 157 2.29 9.03 13.91
C ASN A 157 1.42 8.98 12.64
N GLN A 158 1.32 10.12 11.96
CA GLN A 158 0.53 10.29 10.76
C GLN A 158 1.36 10.89 9.62
N ILE A 159 1.29 10.27 8.44
CA ILE A 159 1.85 10.78 7.19
C ILE A 159 0.73 10.91 6.17
N ASN A 160 0.58 12.11 5.61
CA ASN A 160 -0.17 12.36 4.40
C ASN A 160 0.80 12.83 3.31
N ALA A 161 0.95 12.04 2.25
CA ALA A 161 1.88 12.29 1.17
C ALA A 161 1.16 12.32 -0.19
N SER A 162 1.41 13.35 -1.00
CA SER A 162 0.89 13.46 -2.36
C SER A 162 1.97 13.90 -3.33
N GLN A 163 2.14 13.15 -4.43
CA GLN A 163 3.00 13.50 -5.55
C GLN A 163 2.14 13.62 -6.81
N ASN A 164 1.95 14.83 -7.33
CA ASN A 164 1.18 15.09 -8.55
C ASN A 164 2.10 15.64 -9.64
N GLY A 165 2.37 14.86 -10.68
CA GLY A 165 3.30 15.23 -11.74
C GLY A 165 4.31 14.12 -12.04
N ASN A 166 5.51 14.48 -12.50
CA ASN A 166 6.45 13.51 -13.08
C ASN A 166 7.80 13.47 -12.38
N ASN A 167 8.36 12.27 -12.19
CA ASN A 167 9.70 12.03 -11.64
C ASN A 167 9.94 12.70 -10.29
N GLN A 168 8.94 12.73 -9.41
CA GLN A 168 9.09 13.30 -8.08
C GLN A 168 9.58 12.24 -7.10
N SER A 169 10.39 12.66 -6.13
CA SER A 169 10.93 11.76 -5.09
C SER A 169 10.64 12.34 -3.71
N ALA A 170 10.05 11.53 -2.83
CA ALA A 170 9.80 11.88 -1.45
C ALA A 170 10.29 10.77 -0.52
N TRP A 171 11.07 11.15 0.49
CA TRP A 171 11.48 10.32 1.61
C TRP A 171 10.87 10.90 2.88
N LEU A 172 9.96 10.18 3.52
CA LEU A 172 9.29 10.63 4.73
C LEU A 172 9.54 9.63 5.86
N ALA A 173 10.11 10.10 6.97
CA ALA A 173 10.41 9.31 8.14
C ALA A 173 9.85 9.95 9.41
N GLN A 174 9.16 9.17 10.23
CA GLN A 174 8.73 9.56 11.57
C GLN A 174 9.05 8.45 12.58
N SER A 175 9.59 8.82 13.74
CA SER A 175 9.77 7.94 14.89
C SER A 175 9.25 8.58 16.17
N SER A 176 9.14 7.82 17.26
CA SER A 176 8.59 8.29 18.54
C SER A 176 7.07 8.53 18.48
N SER A 177 6.53 9.57 19.11
CA SER A 177 5.07 9.72 19.29
C SER A 177 4.46 11.01 18.76
N ASN A 178 3.23 10.92 18.25
CA ASN A 178 2.37 12.05 17.88
C ASN A 178 2.94 12.99 16.80
N ASN A 179 3.68 12.45 15.85
CA ASN A 179 4.23 13.23 14.75
C ASN A 179 3.28 13.30 13.57
N LEU A 180 3.24 14.45 12.89
CA LEU A 180 2.48 14.66 11.66
C LEU A 180 3.38 15.19 10.54
N ILE A 181 3.45 14.45 9.42
CA ILE A 181 3.99 14.96 8.15
C ILE A 181 2.83 15.13 7.17
N ILE A 182 2.73 16.32 6.60
CA ILE A 182 1.91 16.59 5.43
C ILE A 182 2.85 17.05 4.32
N ALA A 183 2.98 16.22 3.29
CA ALA A 183 3.90 16.39 2.18
C ALA A 183 3.13 16.45 0.86
N SER A 184 3.29 17.54 0.10
CA SER A 184 2.75 17.68 -1.25
C SER A 184 3.85 18.12 -2.21
N GLN A 185 4.03 17.38 -3.29
CA GLN A 185 4.88 17.78 -4.41
C GLN A 185 4.00 17.89 -5.66
N VAL A 186 4.08 19.03 -6.35
CA VAL A 186 3.39 19.32 -7.60
C VAL A 186 4.42 19.75 -8.65
N GLY A 187 4.40 19.13 -9.83
CA GLY A 187 5.21 19.53 -10.97
C GLY A 187 6.18 18.44 -11.43
N SER A 188 7.47 18.73 -11.51
CA SER A 188 8.44 17.75 -12.03
C SER A 188 9.76 17.75 -11.27
N THR A 189 10.38 16.57 -11.15
CA THR A 189 11.73 16.40 -10.58
C THR A 189 11.92 17.01 -9.19
N ASN A 190 10.85 17.13 -8.40
CA ASN A 190 10.93 17.64 -7.03
C ASN A 190 11.48 16.55 -6.10
N GLN A 191 12.32 16.95 -5.16
CA GLN A 191 12.91 16.08 -4.14
C GLN A 191 12.53 16.59 -2.75
N LEU A 192 11.95 15.71 -1.96
CA LEU A 192 11.52 15.98 -0.59
C LEU A 192 12.15 14.96 0.34
N SER A 193 12.76 15.44 1.43
CA SER A 193 13.15 14.61 2.56
C SER A 193 12.62 15.23 3.85
N VAL A 194 11.85 14.47 4.61
CA VAL A 194 11.35 14.86 5.92
C VAL A 194 11.70 13.78 6.93
N ASN A 195 12.36 14.16 8.03
CA ASN A 195 12.69 13.26 9.13
C ASN A 195 12.29 13.92 10.45
N GLN A 196 11.34 13.30 11.17
CA GLN A 196 10.88 13.74 12.48
C GLN A 196 11.17 12.66 13.52
N VAL A 197 12.05 12.96 14.47
CA VAL A 197 12.58 11.96 15.42
C VAL A 197 12.05 12.12 16.85
N SER A 198 11.66 13.34 17.22
CA SER A 198 11.13 13.69 18.55
C SER A 198 9.60 13.60 18.61
N ASN A 199 9.00 13.89 19.76
CA ASN A 199 7.54 13.85 19.91
C ASN A 199 6.85 15.15 19.47
N ASN A 200 5.59 15.05 19.04
CA ASN A 200 4.70 16.19 18.72
C ASN A 200 5.23 17.13 17.62
N ASN A 201 6.04 16.60 16.69
CA ASN A 201 6.54 17.37 15.57
C ASN A 201 5.50 17.45 14.47
N VAL A 202 5.41 18.63 13.85
CA VAL A 202 4.55 18.85 12.69
C VAL A 202 5.38 19.45 11.55
N ALA A 203 5.39 18.76 10.41
CA ALA A 203 6.08 19.20 9.20
C ALA A 203 5.05 19.34 8.08
N PHE A 204 4.92 20.56 7.58
CA PHE A 204 4.17 20.86 6.37
C PHE A 204 5.15 21.17 5.25
N VAL A 205 5.10 20.40 4.16
CA VAL A 205 5.93 20.65 2.98
C VAL A 205 5.07 20.71 1.75
N SER A 206 5.18 21.81 1.02
CA SER A 206 4.58 21.99 -0.29
C SER A 206 5.68 22.43 -1.26
N GLN A 207 5.94 21.63 -2.29
CA GLN A 207 6.84 21.98 -3.38
C GLN A 207 6.03 22.10 -4.66
N ASN A 208 6.02 23.29 -5.26
CA ASN A 208 5.40 23.52 -6.56
C ASN A 208 6.48 23.94 -7.57
N GLY A 209 6.53 23.28 -8.71
CA GLY A 209 7.41 23.64 -9.83
C GLY A 209 8.34 22.52 -10.24
N ARG A 210 9.50 22.89 -10.77
CA ARG A 210 10.50 21.96 -11.32
C ARG A 210 11.79 21.98 -10.49
N GLY A 211 12.23 20.81 -10.05
CA GLY A 211 13.57 20.65 -9.47
C GLY A 211 13.72 21.21 -8.04
N ASN A 212 12.61 21.40 -7.32
CA ASN A 212 12.70 21.89 -5.94
C ASN A 212 13.30 20.81 -5.04
N VAL A 213 14.17 21.22 -4.12
CA VAL A 213 14.74 20.33 -3.09
C VAL A 213 14.36 20.88 -1.72
N ALA A 214 13.75 20.05 -0.88
CA ALA A 214 13.39 20.41 0.49
C ALA A 214 13.87 19.33 1.44
N HIS A 215 14.56 19.76 2.49
CA HIS A 215 15.02 18.92 3.58
C HIS A 215 14.48 19.48 4.89
N ILE A 216 13.70 18.68 5.61
CA ILE A 216 13.23 19.00 6.96
C ILE A 216 13.76 17.95 7.92
N ARG A 217 14.41 18.40 8.98
CA ARG A 217 14.83 17.57 10.11
C ARG A 217 14.40 18.25 11.41
N GLN A 218 13.59 17.56 12.20
CA GLN A 218 13.05 18.04 13.49
C GLN A 218 13.21 16.98 14.57
#